data_AF-A0A973AW61-F1
#
_entry.id   AF-A0A973AW61-F1
#
_cell.length_a   1.000
_cell.length_b   1.000
_cell.length_c   1.000
_cell.angle_alpha   90.00
_cell.angle_beta   90.00
_cell.angle_gamma   90.00
#
_symmetry.space_group_name_H-M   'P 1'
#
loop_
_entity.id
_entity.type
_entity.pdbx_description
1 polymer ?
#
loop_
_entity_poly.entity_id
_entity_poly.type
_entity_poly.pdbx_seq_one_letter_code
_entity_poly.pdbx_strand_id
1 'polypeptide(L)'
;MNDILLSRATDLVRLAATIRSGLESAERTIPAINEHLADLATLGITDFQIEGPTIYSRPAGVSSLHDDEFVIYQAALVMPGGIGAAIWGSAEYHEHISRPFGEPIDLAPRFAPYEKCPPLVRAMLIAHTGRMLENLMQDVRLLGS
;
A
#
# COMPACT_ATOMS: atom_id res chain seq x y z
N MET A 1 10.72 36.61 -4.69
CA MET A 1 11.58 35.40 -4.72
C MET A 1 11.73 34.78 -3.32
N ASN A 2 12.05 35.57 -2.28
CA ASN A 2 12.07 35.09 -0.89
C ASN A 2 10.71 34.57 -0.38
N ASP A 3 9.60 35.25 -0.69
CA ASP A 3 8.28 34.82 -0.20
C ASP A 3 7.81 33.48 -0.78
N ILE A 4 8.20 33.17 -2.03
CA ILE A 4 7.90 31.89 -2.68
C ILE A 4 8.70 30.78 -2.01
N LEU A 5 9.99 30.99 -1.74
CA LEU A 5 10.82 30.00 -1.05
C LEU A 5 10.33 29.74 0.38
N LEU A 6 9.92 30.80 1.09
CA LEU A 6 9.36 30.69 2.44
C LEU A 6 8.05 29.88 2.43
N SER A 7 7.13 30.19 1.50
CA SER A 7 5.89 29.44 1.33
C SER A 7 6.14 27.95 1.03
N ARG A 8 7.07 27.64 0.13
CA ARG A 8 7.43 26.25 -0.19
C ARG A 8 8.05 25.53 1.01
N ALA A 9 8.87 26.21 1.80
CA ALA A 9 9.43 25.63 3.02
C ALA A 9 8.32 25.32 4.05
N THR A 10 7.34 26.20 4.22
CA THR A 10 6.18 25.95 5.10
C THR A 10 5.35 24.76 4.62
N ASP A 11 5.09 24.64 3.31
CA ASP A 11 4.36 23.50 2.73
C ASP A 11 5.10 22.18 3.01
N LEU A 12 6.43 22.15 2.86
CA LEU A 12 7.26 20.99 3.14
C LEU A 12 7.22 20.59 4.61
N VAL A 13 7.28 21.56 5.53
CA VAL A 13 7.17 21.30 6.97
C VAL A 13 5.81 20.68 7.31
N ARG A 14 4.73 21.22 6.73
CA ARG A 14 3.38 20.68 6.93
C ARG A 14 3.26 19.26 6.41
N LEU A 15 3.76 19.00 5.20
CA LEU A 15 3.77 17.66 4.62
C LEU A 15 4.56 16.66 5.48
N ALA A 16 5.74 17.05 5.96
CA ALA A 16 6.55 16.21 6.83
C ALA A 16 5.84 15.88 8.16
N ALA A 17 5.11 16.84 8.73
CA ALA A 17 4.31 16.62 9.93
C ALA A 17 3.16 15.64 9.67
N THR A 18 2.46 15.76 8.53
CA THR A 18 1.41 14.81 8.13
C THR A 18 1.95 13.40 7.95
N ILE A 19 3.08 13.23 7.25
CA ILE A 19 3.71 11.92 7.05
C ILE A 19 4.09 11.30 8.40
N ARG A 20 4.66 12.09 9.32
CA ARG A 20 5.03 11.60 10.65
C ARG A 20 3.82 11.12 11.45
N SER A 21 2.76 11.92 11.49
CA SER A 21 1.53 11.55 12.19
C SER A 21 0.88 10.30 11.59
N GLY A 22 0.86 10.20 10.26
CA GLY A 22 0.40 9.00 9.55
C GLY A 22 1.21 7.77 9.92
N LEU A 23 2.55 7.89 9.96
CA LEU A 23 3.45 6.80 10.35
C LEU A 23 3.23 6.37 11.80
N GLU A 24 3.13 7.30 12.74
CA GLU A 24 2.87 6.99 14.16
C GLU A 24 1.52 6.29 14.36
N SER A 25 0.51 6.63 13.55
CA SER A 25 -0.76 5.92 13.55
C SER A 25 -0.61 4.52 12.96
N ALA A 26 0.05 4.42 11.80
CA ALA A 26 0.26 3.16 11.11
C ALA A 26 1.05 2.15 11.97
N GLU A 27 2.12 2.58 12.63
CA GLU A 27 2.97 1.75 13.49
C GLU A 27 2.23 1.23 14.73
N ARG A 28 1.19 1.92 15.20
CA ARG A 28 0.36 1.45 16.31
C ARG A 28 -0.76 0.52 15.88
N THR A 29 -1.29 0.72 14.68
CA THR A 29 -2.54 0.07 14.27
C THR A 29 -2.33 -1.12 13.33
N ILE A 30 -1.46 -0.98 12.32
CA ILE A 30 -1.31 -2.02 11.29
C ILE A 30 -0.72 -3.33 11.84
N PRO A 31 0.30 -3.32 12.73
CA PRO A 31 0.79 -4.56 13.31
C PRO A 31 -0.29 -5.37 14.04
N ALA A 32 -1.11 -4.72 14.87
CA ALA A 32 -2.22 -5.37 15.57
C ALA A 32 -3.28 -5.94 14.60
N ILE A 33 -3.56 -5.23 13.51
CA ILE A 33 -4.45 -5.75 12.46
C ILE A 33 -3.83 -6.97 11.78
N ASN A 34 -2.53 -6.93 11.47
CA ASN A 34 -1.83 -8.05 10.84
C ASN A 34 -1.80 -9.28 11.75
N GLU A 35 -1.68 -9.10 13.07
CA GLU A 35 -1.83 -10.18 14.05
C GLU A 35 -3.22 -10.81 13.96
N HIS A 36 -4.29 -10.02 13.95
CA HIS A 36 -5.66 -10.53 13.79
C HIS A 36 -5.89 -11.22 12.43
N LEU A 37 -5.29 -10.71 11.36
CA LEU A 37 -5.34 -11.36 10.04
C LEU A 37 -4.59 -12.69 10.06
N ALA A 38 -3.45 -12.77 10.76
CA ALA A 38 -2.74 -14.03 10.94
C ALA A 38 -3.60 -15.04 11.72
N ASP A 39 -4.30 -14.62 12.76
CA ASP A 39 -5.25 -15.47 13.50
C ASP A 39 -6.35 -16.00 12.57
N LEU A 40 -6.93 -15.15 11.72
CA LEU A 40 -7.93 -15.59 10.72
C LEU A 40 -7.36 -16.61 9.73
N ALA A 41 -6.10 -16.46 9.31
CA ALA A 41 -5.43 -17.46 8.48
C ALA A 41 -5.32 -18.82 9.20
N THR A 42 -5.07 -18.84 10.51
CA THR A 42 -5.07 -20.11 11.28
C THR A 42 -6.42 -20.82 11.30
N LEU A 43 -7.51 -20.09 11.05
CA LEU A 43 -8.87 -20.62 10.95
C LEU A 43 -9.24 -21.06 9.51
N GLY A 44 -8.29 -21.02 8.57
CA GLY A 44 -8.46 -21.48 7.19
C GLY A 44 -8.78 -20.39 6.16
N ILE A 45 -8.71 -19.11 6.54
CA ILE A 45 -8.91 -17.96 5.63
C ILE A 45 -7.54 -17.57 5.05
N THR A 46 -7.04 -18.31 4.05
CA THR A 46 -5.63 -18.20 3.61
C THR A 46 -5.40 -17.66 2.20
N ASP A 47 -6.42 -17.58 1.34
CA ASP A 47 -6.22 -17.33 -0.10
C ASP A 47 -6.84 -16.01 -0.59
N PHE A 48 -7.05 -15.04 0.32
CA PHE A 48 -7.61 -13.74 -0.02
C PHE A 48 -6.52 -12.74 -0.41
N GLN A 49 -6.76 -12.07 -1.54
CA GLN A 49 -5.92 -10.99 -2.04
C GLN A 49 -6.82 -9.82 -2.40
N ILE A 50 -6.66 -8.69 -1.69
CA ILE A 50 -7.42 -7.47 -1.93
C ILE A 50 -6.47 -6.40 -2.47
N GLU A 51 -6.79 -5.91 -3.66
CA GLU A 51 -6.13 -4.76 -4.26
C GLU A 51 -6.62 -3.46 -3.62
N GLY A 52 -5.67 -2.64 -3.20
CA GLY A 52 -5.90 -1.26 -2.77
C GLY A 52 -5.48 -0.25 -3.84
N PRO A 53 -5.60 1.05 -3.54
CA PRO A 53 -5.16 2.11 -4.44
C PRO A 53 -3.64 2.19 -4.53
N THR A 54 -3.15 2.83 -5.59
CA THR A 54 -1.75 3.27 -5.66
C THR A 54 -1.49 4.38 -4.66
N ILE A 55 -0.53 4.18 -3.78
CA ILE A 55 -0.24 5.06 -2.64
C ILE A 55 1.03 5.86 -2.83
N TYR A 56 1.98 5.36 -3.62
CA TYR A 56 3.23 6.06 -3.88
C TYR A 56 3.88 5.57 -5.17
N SER A 57 4.56 6.48 -5.87
CA SER A 57 5.44 6.13 -6.99
C SER A 57 6.75 6.91 -6.87
N ARG A 58 7.84 6.29 -7.29
CA ARG A 58 9.17 6.92 -7.33
C ARG A 58 9.96 6.44 -8.54
N PRO A 59 10.92 7.21 -9.06
CA PRO A 59 11.92 6.68 -9.99
C PRO A 59 12.67 5.48 -9.37
N ALA A 60 13.00 4.49 -10.18
CA ALA A 60 13.75 3.31 -9.74
C ALA A 60 15.20 3.66 -9.36
N GLY A 61 15.77 4.68 -10.03
CA GLY A 61 17.12 5.18 -9.80
C GLY A 61 17.24 6.33 -8.79
N VAL A 62 18.49 6.78 -8.57
CA VAL A 62 18.83 7.89 -7.67
C VAL A 62 18.47 9.26 -8.27
N SER A 63 18.17 9.31 -9.58
CA SER A 63 17.87 10.53 -10.31
C SER A 63 16.79 10.27 -11.36
N SER A 64 15.78 11.14 -11.41
CA SER A 64 14.72 11.15 -12.43
C SER A 64 15.18 11.62 -13.81
N LEU A 65 16.48 11.94 -13.98
CA LEU A 65 17.02 12.55 -15.21
C LEU A 65 17.48 11.52 -16.24
N HIS A 66 17.62 10.24 -15.88
CA HIS A 66 18.31 9.25 -16.72
C HIS A 66 17.56 7.93 -16.88
N ASP A 67 16.42 7.75 -16.20
CA ASP A 67 15.66 6.51 -16.29
C ASP A 67 14.16 6.78 -16.10
N ASP A 68 13.36 6.36 -17.08
CA ASP A 68 11.89 6.45 -17.06
C ASP A 68 11.26 5.27 -16.29
N GLU A 69 12.08 4.41 -15.69
CA GLU A 69 11.62 3.32 -14.84
C GLU A 69 11.12 3.87 -13.50
N PHE A 70 9.84 3.63 -13.20
CA PHE A 70 9.23 3.94 -11.91
C PHE A 70 8.93 2.67 -11.14
N VAL A 71 9.12 2.75 -9.83
CA VAL A 71 8.61 1.79 -8.85
C VAL A 71 7.30 2.35 -8.31
N ILE A 72 6.25 1.55 -8.42
CA ILE A 72 4.90 1.90 -7.98
C ILE A 72 4.55 1.01 -6.80
N TYR A 73 4.09 1.63 -5.72
CA TYR A 73 3.60 0.97 -4.51
C TYR A 73 2.08 1.08 -4.49
N GLN A 74 1.43 -0.07 -4.59
CA GLN A 74 -0.01 -0.21 -4.46
C GLN A 74 -0.31 -0.82 -3.10
N ALA A 75 -1.27 -0.26 -2.35
CA ALA A 75 -1.72 -0.87 -1.11
C ALA A 75 -2.31 -2.25 -1.40
N ALA A 76 -2.02 -3.23 -0.55
CA ALA A 76 -2.52 -4.59 -0.74
C ALA A 76 -2.79 -5.25 0.62
N LEU A 77 -3.77 -6.13 0.65
CA LEU A 77 -3.97 -7.10 1.72
C LEU A 77 -3.85 -8.49 1.11
N VAL A 78 -2.88 -9.28 1.58
CA VAL A 78 -2.64 -10.64 1.09
C VAL A 78 -2.62 -11.57 2.29
N MET A 79 -3.45 -12.60 2.34
CA MET A 79 -3.43 -13.59 3.41
C MET A 79 -2.38 -14.67 3.13
N PRO A 80 -1.64 -15.18 4.14
CA PRO A 80 -1.58 -14.74 5.54
C PRO A 80 -0.64 -13.54 5.79
N GLY A 81 -0.13 -12.88 4.75
CA GLY A 81 0.83 -11.77 4.83
C GLY A 81 0.30 -10.46 5.45
N GLY A 82 -1.02 -10.32 5.62
CA GLY A 82 -1.66 -9.13 6.19
C GLY A 82 -1.68 -7.95 5.23
N ILE A 83 -1.65 -6.74 5.81
CA ILE A 83 -1.58 -5.47 5.09
C ILE A 83 -0.14 -5.16 4.74
N GLY A 84 0.07 -4.72 3.50
CA GLY A 84 1.37 -4.33 2.98
C GLY A 84 1.21 -3.57 1.66
N ALA A 85 2.20 -3.69 0.78
CA ALA A 85 2.15 -3.09 -0.55
C ALA A 85 2.59 -4.08 -1.62
N ALA A 86 1.89 -4.09 -2.74
CA ALA A 86 2.38 -4.70 -3.98
C ALA A 86 3.34 -3.73 -4.67
N ILE A 87 4.52 -4.21 -5.03
CA ILE A 87 5.57 -3.44 -5.69
C ILE A 87 5.56 -3.77 -7.19
N TRP A 88 5.43 -2.73 -8.00
CA TRP A 88 5.36 -2.85 -9.45
C TRP A 88 6.45 -2.05 -10.14
N GLY A 89 6.97 -2.57 -11.25
CA GLY A 89 7.63 -1.76 -12.27
C GLY A 89 6.60 -0.98 -13.09
N SER A 90 7.00 0.14 -13.69
CA SER A 90 6.10 1.00 -14.48
C SER A 90 5.41 0.27 -15.64
N ALA A 91 6.16 -0.51 -16.42
CA ALA A 91 5.61 -1.29 -17.53
C ALA A 91 4.63 -2.37 -17.06
N GLU A 92 5.00 -3.11 -15.99
CA GLU A 92 4.14 -4.14 -15.40
C GLU A 92 2.84 -3.54 -14.85
N TYR A 93 2.93 -2.41 -14.16
CA TYR A 93 1.76 -1.73 -13.63
C TYR A 93 0.86 -1.20 -14.75
N HIS A 94 1.45 -0.68 -15.83
CA HIS A 94 0.69 -0.20 -16.98
C HIS A 94 -0.06 -1.34 -17.67
N GLU A 95 0.59 -2.50 -17.84
CA GLU A 95 -0.07 -3.70 -18.34
C GLU A 95 -1.21 -4.13 -17.40
N HIS A 96 -0.95 -4.16 -16.09
CA HIS A 96 -1.93 -4.53 -15.06
C HIS A 96 -3.20 -3.67 -15.12
N ILE A 97 -3.08 -2.34 -15.11
CA ILE A 97 -4.25 -1.44 -15.15
C ILE A 97 -4.99 -1.47 -16.50
N SER A 98 -4.33 -1.98 -17.55
CA SER A 98 -4.90 -2.10 -18.89
C SER A 98 -5.62 -3.43 -19.11
N ARG A 99 -5.58 -4.35 -18.13
CA ARG A 99 -6.28 -5.64 -18.24
C ARG A 99 -7.80 -5.47 -18.16
N PRO A 100 -8.57 -6.34 -18.83
CA PRO A 100 -10.02 -6.38 -18.68
C PRO A 100 -10.41 -6.56 -17.21
N PHE A 101 -11.42 -5.83 -16.75
CA PHE A 101 -11.95 -5.97 -15.40
C PHE A 101 -12.35 -7.42 -15.12
N GLY A 102 -11.84 -7.99 -14.01
CA GLY A 102 -12.29 -9.29 -13.48
C GLY A 102 -11.29 -10.44 -13.62
N GLU A 103 -10.12 -10.26 -14.23
CA GLU A 103 -9.06 -11.26 -14.14
C GLU A 103 -8.38 -11.20 -12.76
N PRO A 104 -8.40 -12.30 -11.98
CA PRO A 104 -7.74 -12.33 -10.69
C PRO A 104 -6.22 -12.21 -10.88
N ILE A 105 -5.61 -11.30 -10.12
CA ILE A 105 -4.17 -11.08 -10.14
C ILE A 105 -3.55 -11.63 -8.87
N ASP A 106 -2.47 -12.36 -9.08
CA ASP A 106 -1.64 -12.84 -7.99
C ASP A 106 -0.68 -11.71 -7.56
N LEU A 107 -1.03 -11.04 -6.47
CA LEU A 107 -0.24 -10.04 -5.78
C LEU A 107 0.88 -10.68 -4.93
N ALA A 108 0.75 -11.95 -4.55
CA ALA A 108 1.68 -12.61 -3.63
C ALA A 108 3.16 -12.51 -4.06
N PRO A 109 3.54 -12.68 -5.35
CA PRO A 109 4.93 -12.54 -5.79
C PRO A 109 5.49 -11.13 -5.62
N ARG A 110 4.63 -10.11 -5.56
CA ARG A 110 4.98 -8.69 -5.49
C ARG A 110 4.75 -8.10 -4.10
N PHE A 111 4.22 -8.89 -3.18
CA PHE A 111 3.79 -8.42 -1.89
C PHE A 111 4.98 -8.17 -0.97
N ALA A 112 5.10 -6.93 -0.51
CA ALA A 112 5.95 -6.53 0.58
C ALA A 112 5.09 -6.35 1.85
N PRO A 113 5.31 -7.16 2.91
CA PRO A 113 4.69 -6.96 4.21
C PRO A 113 4.94 -5.56 4.77
N TYR A 114 4.07 -5.09 5.65
CA TYR A 114 4.13 -3.76 6.26
C TYR A 114 5.53 -3.39 6.78
N GLU A 115 6.22 -4.30 7.46
CA GLU A 115 7.52 -4.08 8.09
C GLU A 115 8.64 -3.85 7.06
N LYS A 116 8.48 -4.40 5.84
CA LYS A 116 9.44 -4.26 4.74
C LYS A 116 9.16 -3.05 3.85
N CYS A 117 8.03 -2.37 4.06
CA CYS A 117 7.66 -1.20 3.29
C CYS A 117 8.49 0.03 3.72
N PRO A 118 8.85 0.93 2.79
CA PRO A 118 9.49 2.20 3.13
C PRO A 118 8.61 3.04 4.08
N PRO A 119 9.20 3.90 4.95
CA PRO A 119 8.45 4.69 5.93
C PRO A 119 7.31 5.52 5.33
N LEU A 120 7.52 6.13 4.15
CA LEU A 120 6.48 6.89 3.46
C LEU A 120 5.30 6.00 3.05
N VAL A 121 5.58 4.81 2.51
CA VAL A 121 4.56 3.83 2.11
C VAL A 121 3.77 3.39 3.35
N ARG A 122 4.46 3.05 4.44
CA ARG A 122 3.83 2.70 5.72
C ARG A 122 2.90 3.78 6.25
N ALA A 123 3.33 5.05 6.20
CA ALA A 123 2.53 6.19 6.62
C ALA A 123 1.25 6.37 5.80
N MET A 124 1.25 5.96 4.53
CA MET A 124 0.10 6.08 3.63
C MET A 124 -0.86 4.89 3.74
N LEU A 125 -0.37 3.70 4.09
CA LEU A 125 -1.19 2.48 4.16
C LEU A 125 -2.38 2.62 5.11
N ILE A 126 -2.20 3.29 6.25
CA ILE A 126 -3.24 3.42 7.28
C ILE A 126 -4.52 4.09 6.76
N ALA A 127 -4.42 5.01 5.79
CA ALA A 127 -5.56 5.69 5.21
C ALA A 127 -6.45 4.75 4.37
N HIS A 128 -5.91 3.60 3.94
CA HIS A 128 -6.59 2.65 3.05
C HIS A 128 -6.91 1.32 3.73
N THR A 129 -6.29 1.04 4.88
CA THR A 129 -6.51 -0.15 5.70
C THR A 129 -7.99 -0.44 5.95
N GLY A 130 -8.77 0.54 6.40
CA GLY A 130 -10.18 0.34 6.73
C GLY A 130 -10.99 -0.19 5.54
N ARG A 131 -10.84 0.43 4.37
CA ARG A 131 -11.53 0.00 3.15
C ARG A 131 -11.10 -1.40 2.69
N MET A 132 -9.82 -1.74 2.81
CA MET A 132 -9.34 -3.08 2.43
C MET A 132 -9.90 -4.17 3.35
N LEU A 133 -10.03 -3.89 4.65
CA LEU A 133 -10.67 -4.81 5.59
C LEU A 133 -12.18 -4.95 5.31
N GLU A 134 -12.87 -3.85 4.98
CA GLU A 134 -14.28 -3.91 4.59
C GLU A 134 -14.49 -4.81 3.36
N ASN A 135 -13.63 -4.68 2.33
CA ASN A 135 -13.67 -5.53 1.15
C ASN A 135 -13.43 -7.02 1.51
N LEU A 136 -12.41 -7.31 2.33
CA LEU A 136 -12.16 -8.67 2.81
C LEU A 136 -13.38 -9.25 3.53
N MET A 137 -14.01 -8.48 4.41
CA MET A 137 -15.21 -8.92 5.13
C MET A 137 -16.41 -9.16 4.21
N GLN A 138 -16.55 -8.39 3.13
CA GLN A 138 -17.58 -8.63 2.12
C GLN A 138 -17.33 -9.96 1.41
N ASP A 139 -16.09 -10.23 0.99
CA ASP A 139 -15.73 -11.46 0.28
C ASP A 139 -15.88 -12.71 1.16
N VAL A 140 -15.46 -12.64 2.43
CA VAL A 140 -15.63 -13.74 3.39
C VAL A 140 -17.12 -14.04 3.62
N ARG A 141 -17.98 -13.01 3.67
CA ARG A 141 -19.44 -13.21 3.84
C ARG A 141 -20.06 -13.91 2.63
N LEU A 142 -19.59 -13.63 1.43
CA LEU A 142 -20.09 -14.26 0.20
C LEU A 142 -19.75 -15.77 0.13
N LEU A 143 -18.71 -16.22 0.84
CA LEU A 143 -18.32 -17.63 0.90
C LEU A 143 -19.03 -18.42 2.02
N GLY A 144 -19.60 -17.72 3.01
CA GLY A 144 -20.36 -18.33 4.12
C GLY A 144 -21.85 -18.57 3.85
N SER A 145 -22.35 -18.19 2.67
CA SER A 145 -23.74 -18.39 2.19
C SER A 145 -23.82 -19.51 1.16
#